data_AF-M3A1R1-F1
#
_entry.id   AF-M3A1R1-F1
#
_cell.length_a   1.000
_cell.length_b   1.000
_cell.length_c   1.000
_cell.angle_alpha   90.00
_cell.angle_beta   90.00
_cell.angle_gamma   90.00
#
_symmetry.space_group_name_H-M   'P 1'
#
loop_
_entity.id
_entity.type
_entity.pdbx_description
1 polymer ?
#
loop_
_entity_poly.entity_id
_entity_poly.type
_entity_poly.pdbx_seq_one_letter_code
_entity_poly.pdbx_strand_id
1 'polypeptide(L)'
;MADNPDTWSLYPYDPNKPAPIAFAILLTCLACLQVYQSFFRYKWKKFGGVMTWASSVWIAGFVCRSISVFNVQSVNIFIAQYVLVLMGPPLYAAAEYFILGRLLAYLPYHTPIHPGRVYSTFILLSAVVEALTANGAANSVGDGRTEAQYRTGHSLLKSALILQCFIEALFMSLVATVEYRCRKAKSFPSPVRTVCYILYITSGMILVRCIVRTIEGFEAASCDPNRDDPYCGPVSRNEWFLWLFEIANITLFVILLSIFHPGRFLPGSSKVFLDPDDGKTERLGPGFGKADKRPLLITIIDPFNFYGIATGKGMKLDKFWERHQPLHDSQDVQAKHENLGSPVGDTQVGTMRDSTIQV
;
A
#
# COMPACT_ATOMS: atom_id res chain seq x y z
N MET A 1 2.37 -28.80 -28.53
CA MET A 1 1.93 -30.20 -28.64
C MET A 1 0.81 -30.45 -27.67
N ALA A 2 -0.40 -30.58 -28.20
CA ALA A 2 -1.36 -31.59 -27.81
C ALA A 2 -2.28 -31.77 -29.03
N ASP A 3 -2.00 -32.80 -29.83
CA ASP A 3 -2.88 -33.34 -30.87
C ASP A 3 -4.05 -34.09 -30.21
N ASN A 4 -4.90 -33.36 -29.50
CA ASN A 4 -6.20 -33.86 -29.06
C ASN A 4 -7.22 -32.72 -29.13
N PRO A 5 -8.22 -32.78 -30.02
CA PRO A 5 -9.15 -31.67 -30.26
C PRO A 5 -10.04 -31.32 -29.05
N ASP A 6 -10.06 -32.16 -28.01
CA ASP A 6 -10.88 -31.99 -26.80
C ASP A 6 -10.15 -31.31 -25.62
N THR A 7 -8.84 -31.06 -25.72
CA THR A 7 -8.06 -30.40 -24.64
C THR A 7 -7.93 -28.90 -24.88
N TRP A 8 -8.98 -28.14 -24.57
CA TRP A 8 -8.91 -26.67 -24.49
C TRP A 8 -8.29 -26.23 -23.16
N SER A 9 -7.62 -25.07 -23.14
CA SER A 9 -6.94 -24.49 -21.97
C SER A 9 -7.36 -23.04 -21.79
N LEU A 10 -7.60 -22.64 -20.54
CA LEU A 10 -7.86 -21.24 -20.18
C LEU A 10 -6.60 -20.35 -20.23
N TYR A 11 -5.41 -20.96 -20.30
CA TYR A 11 -4.16 -20.22 -20.44
C TYR A 11 -3.77 -20.13 -21.92
N PRO A 12 -3.40 -18.94 -22.44
CA PRO A 12 -2.90 -18.78 -23.81
C PRO A 12 -1.49 -19.35 -24.02
N TYR A 13 -0.85 -19.84 -22.96
CA TYR A 13 0.50 -20.37 -22.90
C TYR A 13 0.53 -21.62 -22.01
N ASP A 14 1.61 -22.41 -22.08
CA ASP A 14 1.86 -23.49 -21.12
C ASP A 14 2.32 -22.90 -19.78
N PRO A 15 1.50 -22.95 -18.71
CA PRO A 15 1.79 -22.24 -17.48
C PRO A 15 2.91 -22.90 -16.68
N ASN A 16 3.79 -22.08 -16.12
CA ASN A 16 4.84 -22.54 -15.23
C ASN A 16 4.26 -23.09 -13.93
N LYS A 17 4.33 -24.42 -13.75
CA LYS A 17 3.81 -25.15 -12.59
C LYS A 17 4.56 -24.90 -11.27
N PRO A 18 5.91 -24.93 -11.22
CA PRO A 18 6.63 -24.73 -9.96
C PRO A 18 6.62 -23.29 -9.45
N ALA A 19 6.56 -22.28 -10.32
CA ALA A 19 6.69 -20.89 -9.91
C ALA A 19 5.61 -20.41 -8.92
N PRO A 20 4.29 -20.69 -9.10
CA PRO A 20 3.26 -20.30 -8.14
C PRO A 20 3.48 -20.88 -6.73
N ILE A 21 3.98 -22.12 -6.65
CA ILE A 21 4.28 -22.79 -5.38
C ILE A 21 5.44 -22.08 -4.67
N ALA A 22 6.53 -21.80 -5.40
CA ALA A 22 7.68 -21.10 -4.86
C ALA A 22 7.31 -19.70 -4.32
N PHE A 23 6.51 -18.94 -5.07
CA PHE A 23 6.04 -17.63 -4.63
C PHE A 23 5.05 -17.71 -3.47
N ALA A 24 4.16 -18.71 -3.41
CA ALA A 24 3.28 -18.91 -2.26
C ALA A 24 4.09 -19.10 -0.95
N ILE A 25 5.15 -19.92 -0.99
CA ILE A 25 6.04 -20.14 0.16
C ILE A 25 6.78 -18.84 0.52
N LEU A 26 7.38 -18.17 -0.46
CA LEU A 26 8.10 -16.92 -0.25
C LEU A 26 7.21 -15.83 0.38
N LEU A 27 6.01 -15.63 -0.16
CA LEU A 27 5.06 -14.65 0.34
C LEU A 27 4.55 -15.00 1.74
N THR A 28 4.40 -16.28 2.05
CA THR A 28 4.06 -16.72 3.41
C THR A 28 5.17 -16.38 4.40
N CYS A 29 6.43 -16.65 4.06
CA CYS A 29 7.58 -16.26 4.89
C CYS A 29 7.66 -14.73 5.08
N LEU A 30 7.47 -13.95 4.02
CA LEU A 30 7.44 -12.49 4.08
C LEU A 30 6.26 -11.98 4.93
N ALA A 31 5.08 -12.59 4.82
CA ALA A 31 3.92 -12.24 5.64
C ALA A 31 4.17 -12.50 7.13
N CYS A 32 4.74 -13.66 7.48
CA CYS A 32 5.13 -13.96 8.86
C CYS A 32 6.14 -12.94 9.41
N LEU A 33 7.16 -12.58 8.61
CA LEU A 33 8.12 -11.55 8.96
C LEU A 33 7.45 -10.19 9.18
N GLN A 34 6.56 -9.78 8.30
CA GLN A 34 5.82 -8.52 8.39
C GLN A 34 4.89 -8.46 9.62
N VAL A 35 4.21 -9.57 9.94
CA VAL A 35 3.41 -9.70 11.16
C VAL A 35 4.30 -9.53 12.39
N TYR A 36 5.44 -10.23 12.44
CA TYR A 36 6.39 -10.09 13.55
C TYR A 36 6.87 -8.63 13.70
N GLN A 37 7.29 -8.01 12.60
CA GLN A 37 7.79 -6.64 12.59
C GLN A 37 6.72 -5.63 13.01
N SER A 38 5.53 -5.71 12.42
CA SER A 38 4.48 -4.73 12.63
C SER A 38 3.82 -4.81 14.00
N PHE A 39 3.56 -6.03 14.50
CA PHE A 39 2.81 -6.21 15.76
C PHE A 39 3.72 -6.25 16.98
N PHE A 40 4.90 -6.88 16.89
CA PHE A 40 5.77 -7.12 18.04
C PHE A 40 6.95 -6.15 18.08
N ARG A 41 7.70 -6.00 16.98
CA ARG A 41 8.95 -5.21 16.96
C ARG A 41 8.72 -3.69 16.97
N TYR A 42 7.86 -3.20 16.08
CA TYR A 42 7.62 -1.76 15.87
C TYR A 42 6.28 -1.29 16.44
N LYS A 43 5.35 -2.21 16.74
CA LYS A 43 4.01 -1.91 17.30
C LYS A 43 3.13 -1.00 16.41
N TRP A 44 3.40 -1.02 15.09
CA TRP A 44 2.63 -0.33 14.05
C TRP A 44 1.39 -1.15 13.63
N LYS A 45 0.52 -1.46 14.60
CA LYS A 45 -0.59 -2.44 14.43
C LYS A 45 -1.54 -2.13 13.26
N LYS A 46 -1.85 -0.86 12.99
CA LYS A 46 -2.76 -0.47 11.90
C LYS A 46 -2.15 -0.75 10.52
N PHE A 47 -0.89 -0.38 10.34
CA PHE A 47 -0.12 -0.70 9.12
C PHE A 47 0.04 -2.22 8.96
N GLY A 48 0.40 -2.91 10.05
CA GLY A 48 0.49 -4.37 10.08
C GLY A 48 -0.80 -5.07 9.69
N GLY A 49 -1.95 -4.58 10.14
CA GLY A 49 -3.26 -5.11 9.76
C GLY A 49 -3.50 -5.01 8.25
N VAL A 50 -3.22 -3.86 7.63
CA VAL A 50 -3.36 -3.65 6.17
C VAL A 50 -2.41 -4.56 5.39
N MET A 51 -1.14 -4.65 5.80
CA MET A 51 -0.15 -5.53 5.16
C MET A 51 -0.50 -7.02 5.30
N THR A 52 -0.98 -7.43 6.47
CA THR A 52 -1.38 -8.82 6.72
C THR A 52 -2.59 -9.19 5.86
N TRP A 53 -3.58 -8.29 5.76
CA TRP A 53 -4.73 -8.49 4.88
C TRP A 53 -4.32 -8.61 3.41
N ALA A 54 -3.53 -7.66 2.90
CA ALA A 54 -3.02 -7.68 1.53
C ALA A 54 -2.27 -8.98 1.23
N SER A 55 -1.37 -9.39 2.14
CA SER A 55 -0.58 -10.62 1.97
C SER A 55 -1.44 -11.88 2.03
N SER A 56 -2.48 -11.91 2.87
CA SER A 56 -3.38 -13.07 2.97
C SER A 56 -4.17 -13.28 1.68
N VAL A 57 -4.72 -12.20 1.10
CA VAL A 57 -5.41 -12.25 -0.19
C VAL A 57 -4.48 -12.70 -1.30
N TRP A 58 -3.25 -12.19 -1.31
CA TRP A 58 -2.29 -12.52 -2.36
C TRP A 58 -1.78 -13.96 -2.26
N ILE A 59 -1.46 -14.44 -1.04
CA ILE A 59 -1.12 -15.86 -0.79
C ILE A 59 -2.26 -16.76 -1.24
N ALA A 60 -3.52 -16.43 -0.91
CA ALA A 60 -4.67 -17.19 -1.39
C ALA A 60 -4.73 -17.25 -2.92
N GLY A 61 -4.44 -16.13 -3.59
CA GLY A 61 -4.34 -16.09 -5.06
C GLY A 61 -3.25 -17.01 -5.61
N PHE A 62 -2.08 -17.06 -5.00
CA PHE A 62 -1.01 -17.98 -5.40
C PHE A 62 -1.32 -19.44 -5.11
N VAL A 63 -2.01 -19.74 -4.01
CA VAL A 63 -2.51 -21.09 -3.73
C VAL A 63 -3.54 -21.49 -4.79
N CYS A 64 -4.52 -20.65 -5.10
CA CYS A 64 -5.46 -20.90 -6.19
C CYS A 64 -4.75 -21.06 -7.54
N ARG A 65 -3.74 -20.23 -7.84
CA ARG A 65 -2.95 -20.35 -9.07
C ARG A 65 -2.21 -21.68 -9.12
N SER A 66 -1.62 -22.11 -8.01
CA SER A 66 -0.91 -23.39 -7.93
C SER A 66 -1.82 -24.59 -8.24
N ILE A 67 -3.12 -24.51 -7.90
CA ILE A 67 -4.10 -25.54 -8.25
C ILE A 67 -4.55 -25.38 -9.71
N SER A 68 -4.78 -24.15 -10.15
CA SER A 68 -5.25 -23.80 -11.51
C SER A 68 -4.31 -24.29 -12.62
N VAL A 69 -3.00 -24.24 -12.40
CA VAL A 69 -2.00 -24.67 -13.40
C VAL A 69 -1.96 -26.19 -13.59
N PHE A 70 -2.48 -26.98 -12.65
CA PHE A 70 -2.68 -28.43 -12.83
C PHE A 70 -4.07 -28.77 -13.37
N ASN A 71 -5.05 -27.88 -13.21
CA ASN A 71 -6.41 -28.04 -13.69
C ASN A 71 -6.82 -26.89 -14.61
N VAL A 72 -6.20 -26.85 -15.80
CA VAL A 72 -6.31 -25.74 -16.77
C VAL A 72 -7.69 -25.55 -17.40
N GLN A 73 -8.61 -26.51 -17.20
CA GLN A 73 -9.99 -26.46 -17.69
C GLN A 73 -10.98 -25.95 -16.62
N SER A 74 -10.55 -25.79 -15.37
CA SER A 74 -11.42 -25.33 -14.29
C SER A 74 -11.61 -23.82 -14.32
N VAL A 75 -12.72 -23.38 -14.94
CA VAL A 75 -13.10 -21.96 -15.05
C VAL A 75 -13.17 -21.28 -13.68
N ASN A 76 -13.78 -21.92 -12.69
CA ASN A 76 -13.97 -21.33 -11.36
C ASN A 76 -12.64 -21.06 -10.64
N ILE A 77 -11.69 -22.00 -10.71
CA ILE A 77 -10.38 -21.86 -10.07
C ILE A 77 -9.53 -20.83 -10.83
N PHE A 78 -9.63 -20.81 -12.16
CA PHE A 78 -8.97 -19.81 -13.00
C PHE A 78 -9.44 -18.39 -12.69
N ILE A 79 -10.75 -18.17 -12.55
CA ILE A 79 -11.31 -16.87 -12.17
C ILE A 79 -10.84 -16.50 -10.75
N ALA A 80 -10.93 -17.42 -9.80
CA ALA A 80 -10.52 -17.18 -8.42
C ALA A 80 -9.05 -16.76 -8.33
N GLN A 81 -8.13 -17.47 -8.98
CA GLN A 81 -6.71 -17.08 -8.98
C GLN A 81 -6.48 -15.74 -9.67
N TYR A 82 -7.15 -15.48 -10.80
CA TYR A 82 -6.96 -14.23 -11.55
C TYR A 82 -7.38 -13.02 -10.72
N VAL A 83 -8.57 -13.09 -10.11
CA VAL A 83 -9.11 -12.02 -9.25
C VAL A 83 -8.26 -11.82 -8.01
N LEU A 84 -7.90 -12.89 -7.28
CA LEU A 84 -7.12 -12.77 -6.04
C LEU A 84 -5.69 -12.23 -6.28
N VAL A 85 -5.05 -12.67 -7.37
CA VAL A 85 -3.73 -12.13 -7.76
C VAL A 85 -3.84 -10.65 -8.17
N LEU A 86 -4.89 -10.27 -8.88
CA LEU A 86 -5.16 -8.88 -9.25
C LEU A 86 -5.45 -7.97 -8.06
N MET A 87 -6.21 -8.46 -7.08
CA MET A 87 -6.61 -7.68 -5.90
C MET A 87 -5.46 -7.36 -4.94
N GLY A 88 -4.40 -8.17 -4.91
CA GLY A 88 -3.30 -7.98 -3.95
C GLY A 88 -2.71 -6.57 -4.01
N PRO A 89 -2.32 -6.05 -5.19
CA PRO A 89 -1.52 -4.83 -5.19
C PRO A 89 -2.27 -3.51 -4.95
N PRO A 90 -3.56 -3.33 -5.30
CA PRO A 90 -4.39 -2.27 -4.73
C PRO A 90 -4.42 -2.29 -3.19
N LEU A 91 -4.41 -3.47 -2.56
CA LEU A 91 -4.33 -3.60 -1.11
C LEU A 91 -2.93 -3.22 -0.57
N TYR A 92 -1.86 -3.54 -1.31
CA TYR A 92 -0.52 -3.07 -0.98
C TYR A 92 -0.38 -1.55 -1.13
N ALA A 93 -1.00 -0.95 -2.16
CA ALA A 93 -1.07 0.50 -2.36
C ALA A 93 -1.75 1.20 -1.17
N ALA A 94 -2.80 0.60 -0.60
CA ALA A 94 -3.44 1.12 0.61
C ALA A 94 -2.44 1.29 1.78
N ALA A 95 -1.42 0.44 1.89
CA ALA A 95 -0.39 0.60 2.91
C ALA A 95 0.57 1.76 2.62
N GLU A 96 0.87 2.06 1.35
CA GLU A 96 1.57 3.29 1.01
C GLU A 96 0.76 4.52 1.37
N TYR A 97 -0.55 4.50 1.09
CA TYR A 97 -1.46 5.58 1.44
C TYR A 97 -1.45 5.83 2.95
N PHE A 98 -1.29 4.76 3.73
CA PHE A 98 -1.11 4.85 5.17
C PHE A 98 0.22 5.54 5.51
N ILE A 99 1.33 5.11 4.92
CA ILE A 99 2.66 5.72 5.13
C ILE A 99 2.66 7.21 4.77
N LEU A 100 2.08 7.61 3.64
CA LEU A 100 1.97 9.02 3.28
C LEU A 100 1.11 9.80 4.28
N GLY A 101 -0.03 9.24 4.70
CA GLY A 101 -0.86 9.87 5.75
C GLY A 101 -0.08 10.09 7.06
N ARG A 102 0.78 9.14 7.43
CA ARG A 102 1.69 9.26 8.59
C ARG A 102 2.77 10.32 8.38
N LEU A 103 3.39 10.36 7.20
CA LEU A 103 4.39 11.34 6.83
C LEU A 103 3.83 12.77 6.90
N LEU A 104 2.64 12.97 6.33
CA LEU A 104 1.92 14.23 6.38
C LEU A 104 1.52 14.61 7.81
N ALA A 105 1.17 13.63 8.64
CA ALA A 105 0.83 13.87 10.04
C ALA A 105 2.06 14.31 10.86
N TYR A 106 3.24 13.83 10.48
CA TYR A 106 4.50 14.18 11.11
C TYR A 106 5.00 15.58 10.71
N LEU A 107 4.68 16.04 9.50
CA LEU A 107 5.08 17.35 8.94
C LEU A 107 3.89 18.22 8.53
N PRO A 108 2.99 18.59 9.48
CA PRO A 108 1.72 19.26 9.16
C PRO A 108 1.87 20.56 8.35
N TYR A 109 2.93 21.32 8.59
CA TYR A 109 3.19 22.63 7.99
C TYR A 109 3.63 22.58 6.53
N HIS A 110 4.03 21.41 6.01
CA HIS A 110 4.37 21.23 4.60
C HIS A 110 3.27 20.55 3.78
N THR A 111 2.15 20.21 4.41
CA THR A 111 1.14 19.36 3.77
C THR A 111 0.27 20.13 2.77
N PRO A 112 0.07 19.61 1.55
CA PRO A 112 -0.91 20.15 0.61
C PRO A 112 -2.34 19.69 0.96
N ILE A 113 -2.47 18.56 1.65
CA ILE A 113 -3.74 17.92 2.00
C ILE A 113 -3.80 17.67 3.50
N HIS A 114 -5.01 17.68 4.04
CA HIS A 114 -5.29 17.29 5.41
C HIS A 114 -4.72 15.89 5.76
N PRO A 115 -3.74 15.79 6.68
CA PRO A 115 -3.03 14.54 6.97
C PRO A 115 -3.94 13.39 7.44
N GLY A 116 -4.98 13.72 8.20
CA GLY A 116 -5.91 12.72 8.74
C GLY A 116 -6.81 12.04 7.70
N ARG A 117 -6.81 12.49 6.43
CA ARG A 117 -7.74 11.99 5.40
C ARG A 117 -7.10 11.46 4.14
N VAL A 118 -5.78 11.58 3.99
CA VAL A 118 -5.07 11.07 2.81
C VAL A 118 -5.34 9.58 2.62
N TYR A 119 -5.12 8.79 3.68
CA TYR A 119 -5.40 7.35 3.66
C TYR A 119 -6.85 7.01 3.24
N SER A 120 -7.86 7.65 3.86
CA SER A 120 -9.27 7.37 3.54
C SER A 120 -9.64 7.81 2.12
N THR A 121 -9.05 8.90 1.63
CA THR A 121 -9.30 9.43 0.28
C THR A 121 -8.80 8.48 -0.78
N PHE A 122 -7.53 8.07 -0.68
CA PHE A 122 -6.94 7.19 -1.67
C PHE A 122 -7.53 5.78 -1.60
N ILE A 123 -7.96 5.30 -0.43
CA ILE A 123 -8.75 4.07 -0.34
C ILE A 123 -10.10 4.21 -1.04
N LEU A 124 -10.82 5.32 -0.86
CA LEU A 124 -12.09 5.52 -1.55
C LEU A 124 -11.90 5.58 -3.07
N LEU A 125 -10.89 6.32 -3.54
CA LEU A 125 -10.54 6.40 -4.96
C LEU A 125 -10.16 5.03 -5.52
N SER A 126 -9.33 4.27 -4.80
CA SER A 126 -8.99 2.90 -5.16
C SER A 126 -10.22 1.99 -5.18
N ALA A 127 -11.11 2.07 -4.18
CA ALA A 127 -12.35 1.28 -4.16
C ALA A 127 -13.27 1.60 -5.34
N VAL A 128 -13.34 2.87 -5.77
CA VAL A 128 -14.08 3.27 -6.98
C VAL A 128 -13.43 2.65 -8.23
N VAL A 129 -12.11 2.70 -8.35
CA VAL A 129 -11.38 2.04 -9.46
C VAL A 129 -11.67 0.54 -9.47
N GLU A 130 -11.52 -0.15 -8.34
CA GLU A 130 -11.78 -1.59 -8.24
C GLU A 130 -13.24 -1.94 -8.55
N ALA A 131 -14.20 -1.11 -8.14
CA ALA A 131 -15.60 -1.29 -8.49
C ALA A 131 -15.83 -1.15 -10.00
N LEU A 132 -15.21 -0.16 -10.65
CA LEU A 132 -15.28 0.00 -12.11
C LEU A 132 -14.63 -1.19 -12.82
N THR A 133 -13.48 -1.66 -12.35
CA THR A 133 -12.78 -2.84 -12.88
C THR A 133 -13.64 -4.10 -12.75
N ALA A 134 -14.22 -4.36 -11.58
CA ALA A 134 -15.04 -5.54 -11.34
C ALA A 134 -16.32 -5.54 -12.19
N ASN A 135 -17.01 -4.38 -12.27
CA ASN A 135 -18.19 -4.24 -13.13
C ASN A 135 -17.83 -4.28 -14.62
N GLY A 136 -16.67 -3.75 -14.99
CA GLY A 136 -16.12 -3.85 -16.34
C GLY A 136 -15.92 -5.31 -16.72
N ALA A 137 -15.13 -6.05 -15.95
CA ALA A 137 -14.85 -7.46 -16.17
C ALA A 137 -16.13 -8.33 -16.24
N ALA A 138 -17.08 -8.10 -15.33
CA ALA A 138 -18.35 -8.85 -15.29
C ALA A 138 -19.26 -8.62 -16.50
N ASN A 139 -19.11 -7.48 -17.20
CA ASN A 139 -19.87 -7.18 -18.42
C ASN A 139 -19.07 -7.45 -19.71
N SER A 140 -17.76 -7.63 -19.62
CA SER A 140 -16.88 -7.92 -20.76
C SER A 140 -16.72 -9.41 -21.06
N VAL A 141 -17.18 -10.31 -20.18
CA VAL A 141 -16.97 -11.76 -20.31
C VAL A 141 -18.24 -12.50 -19.89
N GLY A 142 -18.59 -13.56 -20.64
CA GLY A 142 -19.61 -14.55 -20.27
C GLY A 142 -20.70 -14.73 -21.33
N ASP A 143 -21.26 -15.92 -21.37
CA ASP A 143 -22.31 -16.28 -22.33
C ASP A 143 -23.61 -15.49 -22.07
N GLY A 144 -24.32 -15.15 -23.15
CA GLY A 144 -25.61 -14.45 -23.08
C GLY A 144 -25.54 -12.94 -22.84
N ARG A 145 -24.36 -12.32 -22.95
CA ARG A 145 -24.20 -10.86 -22.88
C ARG A 145 -24.58 -10.19 -24.20
N THR A 146 -25.31 -9.09 -24.10
CA THR A 146 -25.66 -8.24 -25.26
C THR A 146 -24.44 -7.44 -25.71
N GLU A 147 -24.41 -7.04 -26.98
CA GLU A 147 -23.37 -6.17 -27.53
C GLU A 147 -23.21 -4.85 -26.75
N ALA A 148 -24.34 -4.30 -26.27
CA ALA A 148 -24.32 -3.11 -25.43
C ALA A 148 -23.62 -3.34 -24.07
N GLN A 149 -23.74 -4.53 -23.49
CA GLN A 149 -23.06 -4.90 -22.24
C GLN A 149 -21.57 -5.07 -22.47
N TYR A 150 -21.14 -5.75 -23.54
CA TYR A 150 -19.73 -5.87 -23.90
C TYR A 150 -19.07 -4.49 -24.07
N ARG A 151 -19.68 -3.61 -24.86
CA ARG A 151 -19.17 -2.24 -25.07
C ARG A 151 -19.06 -1.47 -23.76
N THR A 152 -20.06 -1.60 -22.88
CA THR A 152 -20.05 -0.97 -21.55
C THR A 152 -18.92 -1.55 -20.70
N GLY A 153 -18.77 -2.87 -20.67
CA GLY A 153 -17.71 -3.56 -19.94
C GLY A 153 -16.31 -3.11 -20.35
N HIS A 154 -16.03 -3.10 -21.65
CA HIS A 154 -14.74 -2.63 -22.17
C HIS A 154 -14.48 -1.16 -21.87
N SER A 155 -15.52 -0.31 -21.95
CA SER A 155 -15.39 1.12 -21.63
C SER A 155 -15.07 1.32 -20.15
N LEU A 156 -15.78 0.63 -19.25
CA LEU A 156 -15.54 0.67 -17.80
C LEU A 156 -14.13 0.19 -17.45
N LEU A 157 -13.67 -0.91 -18.06
CA LEU A 157 -12.34 -1.45 -17.82
C LEU A 157 -11.24 -0.47 -18.26
N LYS A 158 -11.36 0.10 -19.47
CA LYS A 158 -10.41 1.11 -19.98
C LYS A 158 -10.38 2.35 -19.09
N SER A 159 -11.55 2.85 -18.67
CA SER A 159 -11.65 4.01 -17.78
C SER A 159 -11.01 3.73 -16.42
N ALA A 160 -11.24 2.54 -15.84
CA ALA A 160 -10.66 2.16 -14.55
C ALA A 160 -9.13 2.12 -14.61
N LEU A 161 -8.55 1.52 -15.65
CA LEU A 161 -7.10 1.39 -15.83
C LEU A 161 -6.41 2.76 -16.00
N ILE A 162 -6.99 3.66 -16.80
CA ILE A 162 -6.49 5.04 -16.94
C ILE A 162 -6.58 5.78 -15.60
N LEU A 163 -7.73 5.68 -14.92
CA LEU A 163 -7.95 6.34 -13.65
C LEU A 163 -6.97 5.85 -12.57
N GLN A 164 -6.65 4.55 -12.56
CA GLN A 164 -5.66 3.97 -11.68
C GLN A 164 -4.27 4.59 -11.87
N CYS A 165 -3.81 4.72 -13.13
CA CYS A 165 -2.55 5.39 -13.44
C CYS A 165 -2.55 6.86 -12.99
N PHE A 166 -3.66 7.56 -13.22
CA PHE A 166 -3.81 8.96 -12.82
C PHE A 166 -3.74 9.14 -11.29
N ILE A 167 -4.44 8.29 -10.52
CA ILE A 167 -4.43 8.32 -9.05
C ILE A 167 -3.02 8.06 -8.52
N GLU A 168 -2.30 7.11 -9.11
CA GLU A 168 -0.92 6.80 -8.71
C GLU A 168 0.05 7.95 -9.02
N ALA A 169 -0.08 8.56 -10.20
CA ALA A 169 0.69 9.76 -10.55
C ALA A 169 0.38 10.94 -9.60
N LEU A 170 -0.90 11.12 -9.24
CA LEU A 170 -1.31 12.11 -8.25
C LEU A 170 -0.68 11.81 -6.88
N PHE A 171 -0.68 10.57 -6.42
CA PHE A 171 -0.04 10.16 -5.18
C PHE A 171 1.45 10.53 -5.16
N MET A 172 2.18 10.18 -6.22
CA MET A 172 3.60 10.51 -6.37
C MET A 172 3.84 12.03 -6.40
N SER A 173 2.96 12.81 -7.03
CA SER A 173 3.05 14.28 -7.04
C SER A 173 2.90 14.90 -5.65
N LEU A 174 2.14 14.27 -4.75
CA LEU A 174 1.99 14.73 -3.36
C LEU A 174 3.27 14.49 -2.57
N VAL A 175 3.91 13.33 -2.75
CA VAL A 175 5.22 13.05 -2.15
C VAL A 175 6.25 14.09 -2.61
N ALA A 176 6.27 14.40 -3.92
CA ALA A 176 7.13 15.43 -4.49
C ALA A 176 6.86 16.83 -3.96
N THR A 177 5.59 17.18 -3.77
CA THR A 177 5.21 18.48 -3.19
C THR A 177 5.71 18.62 -1.75
N VAL A 178 5.57 17.56 -0.94
CA VAL A 178 6.07 17.54 0.45
C VAL A 178 7.58 17.68 0.47
N GLU A 179 8.30 16.90 -0.33
CA GLU A 179 9.75 16.96 -0.41
C GLU A 179 10.23 18.36 -0.84
N TYR A 180 9.65 18.92 -1.90
CA TYR A 180 9.99 20.25 -2.39
C TYR A 180 9.82 21.31 -1.29
N ARG A 181 8.71 21.27 -0.55
CA ARG A 181 8.44 22.19 0.56
C ARG A 181 9.42 22.02 1.72
N CYS A 182 9.77 20.79 2.08
CA CYS A 182 10.78 20.51 3.12
C CYS A 182 12.16 21.05 2.72
N ARG A 183 12.58 20.81 1.47
CA ARG A 183 13.86 21.31 0.93
C ARG A 183 13.89 22.84 0.91
N LYS A 184 12.81 23.48 0.45
CA LYS A 184 12.69 24.95 0.42
C LYS A 184 12.78 25.57 1.81
N ALA A 185 12.20 24.92 2.81
CA ALA A 185 12.23 25.37 4.20
C ALA A 185 13.54 25.03 4.94
N LYS A 186 14.52 24.37 4.27
CA LYS A 186 15.76 23.85 4.87
C LYS A 186 15.53 22.92 6.07
N SER A 187 14.31 22.39 6.21
CA SER A 187 13.90 21.46 7.26
C SER A 187 13.59 20.12 6.61
N PHE A 188 14.65 19.35 6.30
CA PHE A 188 14.53 18.03 5.69
C PHE A 188 15.31 16.95 6.45
N PRO A 189 14.74 16.48 7.58
CA PRO A 189 15.38 15.48 8.44
C PRO A 189 15.66 14.17 7.70
N SER A 190 16.74 13.48 8.12
CA SER A 190 17.15 12.21 7.51
C SER A 190 16.03 11.13 7.51
N PRO A 191 15.27 10.91 8.61
CA PRO A 191 14.20 9.91 8.61
C PRO A 191 13.08 10.21 7.61
N VAL A 192 12.68 11.48 7.49
CA VAL A 192 11.67 11.96 6.53
C VAL A 192 12.16 11.71 5.10
N ARG A 193 13.42 12.04 4.83
CA ARG A 193 14.05 11.83 3.52
C ARG A 193 14.04 10.36 3.11
N THR A 194 14.42 9.47 4.02
CA THR A 194 14.37 8.03 3.78
C THR A 194 12.96 7.56 3.45
N VAL A 195 11.94 8.03 4.19
CA VAL A 195 10.53 7.70 3.90
C VAL A 195 10.10 8.21 2.52
N CYS A 196 10.46 9.44 2.14
CA CYS A 196 10.18 9.95 0.79
C CYS A 196 10.81 9.07 -0.30
N TYR A 197 12.07 8.66 -0.14
CA TYR A 197 12.73 7.77 -1.11
C TYR A 197 12.09 6.39 -1.20
N ILE A 198 11.68 5.82 -0.05
CA ILE A 198 10.94 4.56 -0.04
C ILE A 198 9.65 4.74 -0.84
N LEU A 199 8.85 5.76 -0.53
CA LEU A 199 7.61 6.06 -1.25
C LEU A 199 7.82 6.26 -2.75
N TYR A 200 8.88 6.94 -3.20
CA TYR A 200 9.14 7.06 -4.64
C TYR A 200 9.42 5.74 -5.32
N ILE A 201 10.26 4.90 -4.70
CA ILE A 201 10.60 3.60 -5.26
C ILE A 201 9.35 2.74 -5.31
N THR A 202 8.61 2.66 -4.21
CA THR A 202 7.46 1.77 -4.08
C THR A 202 6.26 2.25 -4.91
N SER A 203 5.98 3.56 -5.00
CA SER A 203 4.96 4.10 -5.91
C SER A 203 5.38 3.98 -7.38
N GLY A 204 6.67 4.10 -7.69
CA GLY A 204 7.19 3.83 -9.03
C GLY A 204 6.93 2.38 -9.47
N MET A 205 7.07 1.43 -8.55
CA MET A 205 6.77 0.02 -8.78
C MET A 205 5.28 -0.22 -9.02
N ILE A 206 4.40 0.42 -8.24
CA ILE A 206 2.94 0.38 -8.47
C ILE A 206 2.60 1.00 -9.83
N LEU A 207 3.20 2.13 -10.17
CA LEU A 207 2.96 2.81 -11.45
C LEU A 207 3.37 1.94 -12.65
N VAL A 208 4.54 1.27 -12.60
CA VAL A 208 4.96 0.33 -13.65
C VAL A 208 3.93 -0.79 -13.82
N ARG A 209 3.45 -1.37 -12.72
CA ARG A 209 2.36 -2.37 -12.75
C ARG A 209 1.09 -1.79 -13.39
N CYS A 210 0.65 -0.60 -12.98
CA CYS A 210 -0.53 0.05 -13.54
C CYS A 210 -0.40 0.29 -15.06
N ILE A 211 0.78 0.66 -15.54
CA ILE A 211 1.05 0.84 -16.98
C ILE A 211 0.95 -0.50 -17.72
N VAL A 212 1.64 -1.54 -17.24
CA VAL A 212 1.60 -2.87 -17.88
C VAL A 212 0.18 -3.44 -17.88
N ARG A 213 -0.56 -3.27 -16.78
CA ARG A 213 -1.99 -3.64 -16.68
C ARG A 213 -2.88 -2.85 -17.62
N THR A 214 -2.58 -1.56 -17.82
CA THR A 214 -3.29 -0.74 -18.81
C THR A 214 -3.04 -1.27 -20.21
N ILE A 215 -1.80 -1.61 -20.56
CA ILE A 215 -1.47 -2.21 -21.86
C ILE A 215 -2.22 -3.55 -22.03
N GLU A 216 -2.13 -4.45 -21.05
CA GLU A 216 -2.82 -5.75 -21.08
C GLU A 216 -4.35 -5.61 -21.25
N GLY A 217 -4.98 -4.68 -20.52
CA GLY A 217 -6.42 -4.45 -20.60
C GLY A 217 -6.86 -3.81 -21.92
N PHE A 218 -6.03 -2.94 -22.50
CA PHE A 218 -6.30 -2.37 -23.83
C PHE A 218 -6.10 -3.41 -24.93
N GLU A 219 -5.08 -4.25 -24.84
CA GLU A 219 -4.88 -5.40 -25.74
C GLU A 219 -6.11 -6.32 -25.69
N ALA A 220 -6.51 -6.76 -24.48
CA ALA A 220 -7.66 -7.63 -24.29
C ALA A 220 -8.97 -7.04 -24.85
N ALA A 221 -9.18 -5.72 -24.74
CA ALA A 221 -10.36 -5.04 -25.25
C ALA A 221 -10.32 -4.75 -26.76
N SER A 222 -9.17 -4.93 -27.41
CA SER A 222 -8.99 -4.77 -28.86
C SER A 222 -9.02 -6.10 -29.60
N CYS A 223 -9.07 -7.23 -28.88
CA CYS A 223 -9.21 -8.54 -29.49
C CYS A 223 -10.64 -8.73 -30.02
N ASP A 224 -10.76 -9.32 -31.22
CA ASP A 224 -12.05 -9.67 -31.80
C ASP A 224 -12.65 -10.85 -31.01
N PRO A 225 -13.84 -10.71 -30.40
CA PRO A 225 -14.48 -11.80 -29.67
C PRO A 225 -14.89 -12.97 -30.57
N ASN A 226 -14.93 -12.80 -31.90
CA ASN A 226 -15.31 -13.84 -32.87
C ASN A 226 -14.09 -14.62 -33.42
N ARG A 227 -12.89 -14.35 -32.91
CA ARG A 227 -11.69 -15.08 -33.31
C ARG A 227 -11.54 -16.35 -32.47
N ASP A 228 -11.06 -17.41 -33.10
CA ASP A 228 -10.73 -18.68 -32.42
C ASP A 228 -9.66 -18.49 -31.33
N ASP A 229 -8.84 -17.44 -31.43
CA ASP A 229 -7.86 -17.03 -30.42
C ASP A 229 -8.31 -15.80 -29.60
N PRO A 230 -8.85 -15.98 -28.38
CA PRO A 230 -9.38 -14.87 -27.58
C PRO A 230 -8.28 -13.92 -27.03
N TYR A 231 -7.00 -14.24 -27.25
CA TYR A 231 -5.86 -13.46 -26.78
C TYR A 231 -5.06 -12.92 -27.97
N CYS A 232 -5.04 -11.62 -28.21
CA CYS A 232 -4.37 -11.03 -29.38
C CYS A 232 -3.07 -10.30 -29.06
N GLY A 233 -2.81 -9.95 -27.79
CA GLY A 233 -1.67 -9.12 -27.39
C GLY A 233 -0.45 -9.88 -26.85
N PRO A 234 0.78 -9.35 -27.03
CA PRO A 234 2.01 -9.97 -26.54
C PRO A 234 2.07 -10.06 -25.01
N VAL A 235 1.43 -9.17 -24.26
CA VAL A 235 1.45 -9.19 -22.79
C VAL A 235 0.64 -10.38 -22.27
N SER A 236 -0.55 -10.60 -22.82
CA SER A 236 -1.42 -11.71 -22.42
C SER A 236 -0.89 -13.07 -22.89
N ARG A 237 -0.19 -13.13 -24.03
CA ARG A 237 0.34 -14.38 -24.60
C ARG A 237 1.62 -14.88 -23.94
N ASN A 238 2.38 -14.01 -23.28
CA ASN A 238 3.68 -14.36 -22.72
C ASN A 238 3.65 -14.30 -21.19
N GLU A 239 3.77 -15.46 -20.55
CA GLU A 239 3.69 -15.56 -19.08
C GLU A 239 4.75 -14.71 -18.35
N TRP A 240 5.91 -14.47 -18.96
CA TRP A 240 7.01 -13.77 -18.31
C TRP A 240 6.66 -12.32 -17.93
N PHE A 241 5.76 -11.64 -18.65
CA PHE A 241 5.31 -10.28 -18.28
C PHE A 241 4.60 -10.29 -16.92
N LEU A 242 3.75 -11.28 -16.67
CA LEU A 242 3.08 -11.47 -15.38
C LEU A 242 4.11 -11.72 -14.27
N TRP A 243 5.09 -12.59 -14.52
CA TRP A 243 6.10 -12.90 -13.51
C TRP A 243 6.97 -11.69 -13.18
N LEU A 244 7.39 -10.91 -14.17
CA LEU A 244 8.33 -9.80 -13.96
C LEU A 244 7.63 -8.54 -13.43
N PHE A 245 6.63 -8.03 -14.14
CA PHE A 245 6.06 -6.70 -13.88
C PHE A 245 4.95 -6.68 -12.82
N GLU A 246 4.35 -7.84 -12.56
CA GLU A 246 3.31 -7.99 -11.56
C GLU A 246 3.84 -8.69 -10.32
N ILE A 247 4.28 -9.93 -10.46
CA ILE A 247 4.58 -10.78 -9.32
C ILE A 247 5.91 -10.41 -8.67
N ALA A 248 7.01 -10.41 -9.42
CA ALA A 248 8.34 -10.08 -8.89
C ALA A 248 8.41 -8.62 -8.44
N ASN A 249 7.82 -7.71 -9.23
CA ASN A 249 7.71 -6.30 -8.90
C ASN A 249 7.02 -6.10 -7.53
N ILE A 250 5.80 -6.61 -7.33
CA ILE A 250 5.12 -6.40 -6.03
C ILE A 250 5.75 -7.23 -4.91
N THR A 251 6.37 -8.37 -5.19
CA THR A 251 7.14 -9.11 -4.17
C THR A 251 8.34 -8.27 -3.69
N LEU A 252 9.05 -7.62 -4.61
CA LEU A 252 10.15 -6.70 -4.29
C LEU A 252 9.64 -5.50 -3.46
N PHE A 253 8.44 -4.98 -3.76
CA PHE A 253 7.79 -3.93 -2.96
C PHE A 253 7.62 -4.38 -1.50
N VAL A 254 7.12 -5.61 -1.29
CA VAL A 254 6.92 -6.16 0.05
C VAL A 254 8.26 -6.35 0.77
N ILE A 255 9.28 -6.84 0.06
CA ILE A 255 10.64 -6.98 0.59
C ILE A 255 11.19 -5.62 1.02
N LEU A 256 11.06 -4.58 0.18
CA LEU A 256 11.52 -3.23 0.49
C LEU A 256 10.85 -2.68 1.75
N LEU A 257 9.53 -2.82 1.89
CA LEU A 257 8.82 -2.41 3.11
C LEU A 257 9.12 -3.30 4.32
N SER A 258 9.63 -4.53 4.11
CA SER A 258 10.09 -5.42 5.19
C SER A 258 11.48 -5.01 5.69
N ILE A 259 12.36 -4.53 4.82
CA ILE A 259 13.71 -4.08 5.17
C ILE A 259 13.64 -2.67 5.76
N PHE A 260 12.91 -1.77 5.08
CA PHE A 260 12.77 -0.38 5.45
C PHE A 260 11.41 -0.10 6.09
N HIS A 261 11.10 -0.85 7.15
CA HIS A 261 9.82 -0.74 7.82
C HIS A 261 9.55 0.72 8.29
N PRO A 262 8.39 1.33 7.92
CA PRO A 262 8.14 2.76 8.16
C PRO A 262 8.17 3.13 9.65
N GLY A 263 7.85 2.18 10.53
CA GLY A 263 7.94 2.35 11.98
C GLY A 263 9.36 2.51 12.55
N ARG A 264 10.41 2.38 11.72
CA ARG A 264 11.79 2.77 12.09
C ARG A 264 12.03 4.27 11.95
N PHE A 265 11.27 4.96 11.09
CA PHE A 265 11.53 6.34 10.69
C PHE A 265 10.45 7.32 11.13
N LEU A 266 9.23 6.83 11.37
CA LEU A 266 8.08 7.63 11.78
C LEU A 266 7.60 7.22 13.18
N PRO A 267 7.04 8.16 13.96
CA PRO A 267 6.47 7.84 15.26
C PRO A 267 5.22 6.96 15.12
N GLY A 268 4.90 6.16 16.14
CA GLY A 268 3.71 5.28 16.12
C GLY A 268 2.36 6.01 16.27
N SER A 269 2.35 7.21 16.86
CA SER A 269 1.13 7.98 17.16
C SER A 269 0.91 9.12 16.17
N SER A 270 -0.31 9.31 15.65
CA SER A 270 -0.61 10.40 14.67
C SER A 270 -0.63 11.79 15.31
N LYS A 271 -0.45 11.83 16.62
CA LYS A 271 -0.43 13.05 17.42
C LYS A 271 0.97 13.66 17.50
N VAL A 272 2.01 12.86 17.21
CA VAL A 272 3.39 13.33 17.26
C VAL A 272 3.74 13.99 15.93
N PHE A 273 4.23 15.22 15.99
CA PHE A 273 4.65 16.02 14.84
C PHE A 273 5.96 16.74 15.13
N LEU A 274 6.72 17.09 14.10
CA LEU A 274 7.94 17.87 14.23
C LEU A 274 7.66 19.34 14.52
N ASP A 275 8.47 19.92 15.40
CA ASP A 275 8.47 21.35 15.66
C ASP A 275 8.80 22.13 14.37
N PRO A 276 7.99 23.14 14.00
CA PRO A 276 8.22 23.95 12.81
C PRO A 276 9.49 24.82 12.87
N ASP A 277 9.95 25.21 14.05
CA ASP A 277 11.08 26.15 14.25
C ASP A 277 12.43 25.44 14.23
N ASP A 278 12.52 24.26 14.86
CA ASP A 278 13.77 23.48 14.99
C ASP A 278 13.83 22.29 14.00
N GLY A 279 12.68 21.75 13.58
CA GLY A 279 12.63 20.61 12.65
C GLY A 279 13.23 19.31 13.20
N LYS A 280 13.54 19.25 14.49
CA LYS A 280 14.11 18.09 15.19
C LYS A 280 13.34 17.70 16.44
N THR A 281 12.87 18.69 17.20
CA THR A 281 12.07 18.45 18.41
C THR A 281 10.69 17.87 18.05
N GLU A 282 10.29 16.79 18.71
CA GLU A 282 8.96 16.20 18.55
C GLU A 282 7.96 16.78 19.56
N ARG A 283 6.75 17.11 19.10
CA ARG A 283 5.65 17.66 19.93
C ARG A 283 4.40 16.83 19.83
N LEU A 284 3.57 16.88 20.87
CA LEU A 284 2.29 16.17 20.93
C LEU A 284 1.12 17.12 20.66
N GLY A 285 0.45 16.93 19.52
CA GLY A 285 -0.76 17.67 19.13
C GLY A 285 -2.08 16.99 19.54
N PRO A 286 -3.22 17.71 19.43
CA PRO A 286 -4.55 17.17 19.73
C PRO A 286 -5.01 16.06 18.77
N GLY A 287 -4.30 15.90 17.64
CA GLY A 287 -4.60 14.97 16.55
C GLY A 287 -5.49 15.58 15.47
N PHE A 288 -5.24 15.19 14.22
CA PHE A 288 -5.86 15.81 13.04
C PHE A 288 -7.39 15.65 12.96
N GLY A 289 -7.96 14.60 13.56
CA GLY A 289 -9.43 14.43 13.60
C GLY A 289 -10.14 15.48 14.45
N LYS A 290 -9.48 16.03 15.48
CA LYS A 290 -10.02 17.12 16.32
C LYS A 290 -9.69 18.51 15.76
N ALA A 291 -8.66 18.60 14.92
CA ALA A 291 -8.21 19.85 14.30
C ALA A 291 -9.11 20.28 13.12
N ASP A 292 -9.87 19.36 12.55
CA ASP A 292 -10.81 19.66 11.46
C ASP A 292 -12.25 19.77 11.97
N LYS A 293 -12.85 20.95 11.76
CA LYS A 293 -14.22 21.27 12.20
C LYS A 293 -15.29 21.00 11.14
N ARG A 294 -14.93 20.44 9.97
CA ARG A 294 -15.86 20.17 8.87
C ARG A 294 -16.71 18.92 9.12
N PRO A 295 -17.98 18.88 8.65
CA PRO A 295 -18.82 17.69 8.77
C PRO A 295 -18.26 16.52 7.95
N LEU A 296 -18.48 15.29 8.44
CA LEU A 296 -17.90 14.07 7.87
C LEU A 296 -18.25 13.86 6.39
N LEU A 297 -19.50 14.14 5.99
CA LEU A 297 -19.95 13.93 4.60
C LEU A 297 -19.20 14.82 3.61
N ILE A 298 -19.09 16.12 3.90
CA ILE A 298 -18.37 17.08 3.04
C ILE A 298 -16.89 16.69 2.93
N THR A 299 -16.32 16.11 3.98
CA THR A 299 -14.90 15.73 3.98
C THR A 299 -14.60 14.37 3.35
N ILE A 300 -15.63 13.55 3.12
CA ILE A 300 -15.53 12.36 2.26
C ILE A 300 -15.68 12.76 0.79
N ILE A 301 -16.61 13.66 0.47
CA ILE A 301 -16.90 14.12 -0.90
C ILE A 301 -15.78 15.03 -1.43
N ASP A 302 -15.24 15.91 -0.58
CA ASP A 302 -14.18 16.86 -0.92
C ASP A 302 -12.98 16.76 0.03
N PRO A 303 -12.16 15.71 -0.11
CA PRO A 303 -11.00 15.50 0.74
C PRO A 303 -9.88 16.52 0.51
N PHE A 304 -9.80 17.07 -0.70
CA PHE A 304 -8.82 18.08 -1.11
C PHE A 304 -9.25 19.50 -0.76
N ASN A 305 -10.49 19.69 -0.27
CA ASN A 305 -11.08 21.01 0.00
C ASN A 305 -11.18 21.90 -1.25
N PHE A 306 -11.40 21.32 -2.43
CA PHE A 306 -11.63 22.07 -3.67
C PHE A 306 -12.79 23.06 -3.53
N TYR A 307 -13.88 22.66 -2.88
CA TYR A 307 -15.02 23.53 -2.60
C TYR A 307 -14.62 24.72 -1.72
N GLY A 308 -13.83 24.48 -0.67
CA GLY A 308 -13.34 25.53 0.24
C GLY A 308 -12.31 26.47 -0.42
N ILE A 309 -11.49 25.96 -1.34
CA ILE A 309 -10.56 26.75 -2.15
C ILE A 309 -11.33 27.59 -3.17
N ALA A 310 -12.27 26.99 -3.89
CA ALA A 310 -13.10 27.68 -4.89
C ALA A 310 -14.02 28.75 -4.29
N THR A 311 -14.50 28.56 -3.06
CA THR A 311 -15.27 29.57 -2.32
C THR A 311 -14.40 30.56 -1.53
N GLY A 312 -13.07 30.53 -1.69
CA GLY A 312 -12.14 31.48 -1.05
C GLY A 312 -11.99 31.32 0.47
N LYS A 313 -12.56 30.26 1.07
CA LYS A 313 -12.52 30.01 2.53
C LYS A 313 -11.23 29.32 2.99
N GLY A 314 -10.34 28.94 2.07
CA GLY A 314 -9.05 28.31 2.36
C GLY A 314 -9.17 26.95 3.05
N MET A 315 -8.04 26.35 3.46
CA MET A 315 -8.06 25.17 4.33
C MET A 315 -8.50 25.58 5.75
N LYS A 316 -9.70 25.14 6.17
CA LYS A 316 -10.19 25.27 7.56
C LYS A 316 -9.53 24.25 8.50
N LEU A 317 -8.20 24.14 8.47
CA LEU A 317 -7.46 23.34 9.43
C LEU A 317 -6.99 24.25 10.57
N ASP A 318 -7.40 23.95 11.81
CA ASP A 318 -6.84 24.67 12.95
C ASP A 318 -5.34 24.37 13.02
N LYS A 319 -4.52 25.40 12.80
CA LYS A 319 -3.06 25.29 12.77
C LYS A 319 -2.52 25.14 14.19
N PHE A 320 -2.85 24.02 14.83
CA PHE A 320 -2.48 23.75 16.22
C PHE A 320 -0.96 23.72 16.44
N TRP A 321 -0.19 23.50 15.38
CA TRP A 321 1.27 23.52 15.37
C TRP A 321 1.87 24.94 15.49
N GLU A 322 1.09 26.00 15.30
CA GLU A 322 1.51 27.39 15.60
C GLU A 322 1.30 27.76 17.08
N ARG A 323 0.60 26.91 17.85
CA ARG A 323 0.38 27.10 19.30
C ARG A 323 1.40 26.30 20.09
N HIS A 324 1.68 26.73 21.32
CA HIS A 324 2.51 25.95 22.24
C HIS A 324 1.89 24.56 22.47
N GLN A 325 2.63 23.51 22.10
CA GLN A 325 2.26 22.12 22.34
C GLN A 325 3.30 21.48 23.27
N PRO A 326 2.88 20.57 24.16
CA PRO A 326 3.81 19.88 25.05
C PRO A 326 4.84 19.08 24.25
N LEU A 327 6.06 19.01 24.79
CA LEU A 327 7.12 18.17 24.23
C LEU A 327 6.70 16.71 24.28
N HIS A 328 7.07 15.96 23.23
CA HIS A 328 6.99 14.51 23.31
C HIS A 328 8.18 14.03 24.16
N ASP A 329 7.91 13.63 25.40
CA ASP A 329 8.97 13.10 26.26
C ASP A 329 9.35 11.68 25.79
N SER A 330 10.48 11.59 25.07
CA SER A 330 11.03 10.36 24.51
C SER A 330 11.69 9.44 25.56
N GLN A 331 11.71 9.82 26.84
CA GLN A 331 12.31 8.99 27.91
C GLN A 331 11.68 7.59 28.01
N ASP A 332 10.41 7.43 27.65
CA ASP A 332 9.72 6.12 27.58
C ASP A 332 10.14 5.23 26.38
N VAL A 333 10.87 5.78 25.42
CA VAL A 333 11.36 5.09 24.20
C VAL A 333 12.87 4.83 24.26
N GLN A 334 13.68 5.74 24.82
CA GLN A 334 15.11 5.49 25.07
C GLN A 334 15.33 4.36 26.08
N ALA A 335 14.54 4.31 27.16
CA ALA A 335 14.56 3.18 28.11
C ALA A 335 14.15 1.84 27.45
N LYS A 336 13.42 1.86 26.32
CA LYS A 336 13.08 0.66 25.55
C LYS A 336 14.14 0.21 24.54
N HIS A 337 15.01 1.13 24.11
CA HIS A 337 16.11 0.82 23.19
C HIS A 337 17.38 0.39 23.94
N GLU A 338 17.66 0.94 25.13
CA GLU A 338 18.77 0.48 25.98
C GLU A 338 18.53 -0.90 26.60
N ASN A 339 17.29 -1.24 26.96
CA ASN A 339 16.93 -2.57 27.50
C ASN A 339 16.95 -3.71 26.46
N LEU A 340 17.22 -3.43 25.18
CA LEU A 340 17.41 -4.44 24.14
C LEU A 340 18.87 -4.58 23.68
N GLY A 341 19.82 -3.87 24.32
CA GLY A 341 21.18 -3.72 23.81
C GLY A 341 22.31 -3.80 24.83
N SER A 342 22.13 -4.49 25.97
CA SER A 342 23.24 -4.75 26.91
C SER A 342 23.39 -6.25 27.18
N PRO A 343 24.62 -6.82 27.10
CA PRO A 343 24.86 -8.21 27.45
C PRO A 343 24.65 -8.40 28.96
N VAL A 344 24.14 -9.57 29.32
CA VAL A 344 24.11 -10.09 30.68
C VAL A 344 25.47 -9.86 31.35
N GLY A 345 25.50 -8.99 32.36
CA GLY A 345 26.66 -8.66 33.16
C GLY A 345 26.35 -8.83 34.64
N ASP A 346 26.84 -9.95 35.16
CA ASP A 346 27.27 -10.26 36.52
C ASP A 346 26.48 -9.74 37.73
N THR A 347 25.90 -10.73 38.41
CA THR A 347 25.37 -10.70 39.77
C THR A 347 26.44 -10.24 40.77
N GLN A 348 26.35 -9.01 41.26
CA GLN A 348 27.03 -8.64 42.50
C GLN A 348 26.19 -9.06 43.70
N VAL A 349 26.75 -9.99 44.46
CA VAL A 349 26.28 -10.45 45.77
C VAL A 349 26.41 -9.31 46.77
N GLY A 350 25.28 -8.85 47.31
CA GLY A 350 25.25 -7.88 48.39
C GLY A 350 25.73 -8.51 49.71
N THR A 351 26.69 -7.87 50.36
CA THR A 351 27.04 -8.14 51.76
C THR A 351 26.19 -7.23 52.63
N MET A 352 25.24 -7.84 53.35
CA MET A 352 24.46 -7.18 54.40
C MET A 352 25.37 -6.86 55.59
N ARG A 353 25.28 -5.61 56.04
CA ARG A 353 25.68 -5.20 57.39
C ARG A 353 24.69 -5.81 58.37
N ASP A 354 25.20 -6.51 59.38
CA ASP A 354 24.46 -6.74 60.62
C ASP A 354 25.27 -6.23 61.80
N SER A 355 24.54 -5.61 62.72
CA SER A 355 25.03 -4.92 63.90
C SER A 355 24.95 -5.85 65.11
N THR A 356 25.44 -5.38 66.27
CA THR A 356 25.34 -5.96 67.64
C THR A 356 26.53 -6.90 67.97
N ILE A 357 27.28 -6.82 69.09
CA ILE A 357 26.99 -6.58 70.52
C ILE A 357 28.28 -6.09 71.27
N GLN A 358 28.03 -5.35 72.37
CA GLN A 358 28.81 -5.07 73.62
C GLN A 358 30.04 -5.97 73.92
N VAL A 359 31.13 -5.53 74.58
CA VAL A 359 31.31 -4.83 75.87
C VAL A 359 32.63 -4.04 75.84
#